data_AF-A0A2N9H0Y4-F1
#
_entry.id   AF-A0A2N9H0Y4-F1
#
_cell.length_a   1.000
_cell.length_b   1.000
_cell.length_c   1.000
_cell.angle_alpha   90.00
_cell.angle_beta   90.00
_cell.angle_gamma   90.00
#
_symmetry.space_group_name_H-M   'P 1'
#
loop_
_entity.id
_entity.type
_entity.pdbx_description
1 polymer ?
#
loop_
_entity_poly.entity_id
_entity_poly.type
_entity_poly.pdbx_seq_one_letter_code
_entity_poly.pdbx_strand_id
1 'polypeptide(L)'
;MEDALTEIPPPSRFFEEDLNNFTPPSIPLPSPFLVFSNPRPNEPLRPSLLILAISSPSLYVFHQLSSKILIGSLILPEIPFSGNSIEPSLGDKSCNIYTLNDADDSIILISVQCSVAAERSHIVAKLLIGDQIIPDRVLILDSVQSQNFRGKLSPDETYSFKLETASERKGLGDSTLLKGIDYFPSGSVVDGLAAALLGRCQMNNIKGTLCVSWPEFGGAVVSLVKSLLQRNVLPSLDLSINGDAGNEYSRFSWTKDHPFDSELYT
;
A
#
# COMPACT_ATOMS: atom_id res chain seq x y z
N MET A 1 61.33 -29.52 -14.08
CA MET A 1 60.42 -28.81 -14.99
C MET A 1 59.04 -29.32 -14.61
N GLU A 2 58.41 -28.63 -13.66
CA GLU A 2 57.17 -29.06 -13.00
C GLU A 2 55.97 -28.41 -13.71
N ASP A 3 54.95 -29.22 -13.94
CA ASP A 3 53.70 -28.91 -14.64
C ASP A 3 52.94 -27.72 -14.02
N ALA A 4 52.56 -26.76 -14.86
CA ALA A 4 51.58 -25.74 -14.52
C ALA A 4 50.17 -26.24 -14.84
N LEU A 5 49.62 -27.12 -13.98
CA LEU A 5 48.19 -27.39 -13.93
C LEU A 5 47.49 -26.20 -13.26
N THR A 6 47.19 -25.15 -14.02
CA THR A 6 46.21 -24.15 -13.60
C THR A 6 44.82 -24.78 -13.73
N GLU A 7 44.32 -25.36 -12.63
CA GLU A 7 42.96 -25.94 -12.48
C GLU A 7 41.82 -24.91 -12.56
N ILE A 8 42.08 -23.66 -12.96
CA ILE A 8 41.04 -22.65 -13.05
C ILE A 8 40.48 -22.71 -14.49
N PRO A 9 39.22 -23.17 -14.68
CA PRO A 9 38.62 -23.16 -16.00
C PRO A 9 38.57 -21.72 -16.53
N PRO A 10 38.70 -21.51 -17.86
CA PRO A 10 38.61 -20.19 -18.45
C PRO A 10 37.26 -19.54 -18.07
N PRO A 11 37.21 -18.21 -17.86
CA PRO A 11 35.99 -17.53 -17.49
C PRO A 11 34.90 -17.84 -18.52
N SER A 12 33.70 -18.19 -18.03
CA SER A 12 32.55 -18.51 -18.87
C SER A 12 32.34 -17.42 -19.91
N ARG A 13 32.18 -17.84 -21.17
CA ARG A 13 31.89 -16.93 -22.29
C ARG A 13 30.41 -16.54 -22.36
N PHE A 14 29.58 -17.20 -21.57
CA PHE A 14 28.15 -16.92 -21.45
C PHE A 14 27.95 -15.88 -20.36
N PHE A 15 27.23 -14.82 -20.69
CA PHE A 15 26.71 -13.91 -19.68
C PHE A 15 25.59 -14.64 -18.91
N GLU A 16 25.32 -14.20 -17.68
CA GLU A 16 24.25 -14.78 -16.85
C GLU A 16 22.88 -14.74 -17.58
N GLU A 17 22.68 -13.70 -18.39
CA GLU A 17 21.55 -13.54 -19.31
C GLU A 17 21.47 -14.63 -20.38
N ASP A 18 22.62 -15.10 -20.90
CA ASP A 18 22.66 -16.19 -21.88
C ASP A 18 22.31 -17.54 -21.23
N LEU A 19 22.70 -17.72 -19.96
CA LEU A 19 22.39 -18.91 -19.17
C LEU A 19 20.90 -18.99 -18.81
N ASN A 20 20.22 -17.85 -18.65
CA ASN A 20 18.79 -17.79 -18.39
C ASN A 20 17.94 -18.40 -19.52
N ASN A 21 18.43 -18.43 -20.77
CA ASN A 21 17.72 -19.08 -21.89
C ASN A 21 17.62 -20.61 -21.72
N PHE A 22 18.47 -21.21 -20.89
CA PHE A 22 18.46 -22.64 -20.58
C PHE A 22 17.74 -22.96 -19.27
N THR A 23 17.33 -21.93 -18.52
CA THR A 23 16.50 -22.12 -17.33
C THR A 23 15.05 -22.35 -17.75
N PRO A 24 14.36 -23.39 -17.25
CA PRO A 24 12.94 -23.55 -17.48
C PRO A 24 12.19 -22.32 -16.95
N PRO A 25 11.08 -21.91 -17.59
CA PRO A 25 10.31 -20.77 -17.11
C PRO A 25 9.91 -20.99 -15.65
N SER A 26 10.07 -19.96 -14.83
CA SER A 26 9.69 -19.99 -13.42
C SER A 26 8.24 -20.46 -13.27
N ILE A 27 7.98 -21.32 -12.30
CA ILE A 27 6.63 -21.82 -12.01
C ILE A 27 5.72 -20.60 -11.76
N PRO A 28 4.54 -20.52 -12.40
CA PRO A 28 3.63 -19.40 -12.19
C PRO A 28 3.23 -19.30 -10.72
N LEU A 29 3.38 -18.10 -10.14
CA LEU A 29 2.93 -17.88 -8.76
C LEU A 29 1.41 -18.04 -8.68
N PRO A 30 0.90 -18.73 -7.64
CA PRO A 30 -0.54 -18.85 -7.43
C PRO A 30 -1.21 -17.47 -7.30
N SER A 31 -2.48 -17.39 -7.68
CA SER A 31 -3.22 -16.12 -7.68
C SER A 31 -3.56 -15.70 -6.25
N PRO A 32 -3.51 -14.40 -5.92
CA PRO A 32 -3.99 -13.89 -4.65
C PRO A 32 -5.51 -14.00 -4.56
N PHE A 33 -6.03 -14.07 -3.34
CA PHE A 33 -7.45 -14.25 -3.09
C PHE A 33 -7.89 -13.56 -1.80
N LEU A 34 -9.18 -13.22 -1.71
CA LEU A 34 -9.80 -12.62 -0.54
C LEU A 34 -10.38 -13.70 0.37
N VAL A 35 -10.25 -13.47 1.68
CA VAL A 35 -10.87 -14.30 2.72
C VAL A 35 -11.68 -13.39 3.63
N PHE A 36 -12.99 -13.60 3.71
CA PHE A 36 -13.85 -12.85 4.62
C PHE A 36 -14.18 -13.65 5.89
N SER A 37 -14.27 -12.93 7.01
CA SER A 37 -14.64 -13.45 8.33
C SER A 37 -16.08 -13.97 8.33
N ASN A 38 -16.38 -14.92 9.23
CA ASN A 38 -17.74 -15.41 9.46
C ASN A 38 -18.44 -14.60 10.58
N PRO A 39 -19.71 -14.18 10.41
CA PRO A 39 -20.57 -14.44 9.25
C PRO A 39 -20.10 -13.65 8.03
N ARG A 40 -20.12 -14.31 6.85
CA ARG A 40 -19.70 -13.66 5.61
C ARG A 40 -20.55 -12.42 5.39
N PRO A 41 -19.94 -11.26 5.10
CA PRO A 41 -20.70 -10.08 4.76
C PRO A 41 -21.51 -10.33 3.48
N ASN A 42 -22.60 -9.60 3.29
CA ASN A 42 -23.40 -9.71 2.06
C ASN A 42 -22.53 -9.34 0.85
N GLU A 43 -22.22 -10.33 0.01
CA GLU A 43 -21.42 -10.15 -1.19
C GLU A 43 -22.30 -9.64 -2.36
N PRO A 44 -21.81 -8.70 -3.19
CA PRO A 44 -20.53 -8.00 -3.08
C PRO A 44 -20.59 -6.83 -2.09
N LEU A 45 -19.45 -6.53 -1.45
CA LEU A 45 -19.29 -5.36 -0.59
C LEU A 45 -19.39 -4.09 -1.43
N ARG A 46 -20.26 -3.17 -1.02
CA ARG A 46 -20.49 -1.89 -1.71
C ARG A 46 -20.27 -0.70 -0.77
N PRO A 47 -19.00 -0.39 -0.46
CA PRO A 47 -18.69 0.74 0.39
C PRO A 47 -18.92 2.07 -0.34
N SER A 48 -19.48 3.07 0.35
CA SER A 48 -19.53 4.44 -0.17
C SER A 48 -18.12 5.04 -0.31
N LEU A 49 -17.21 4.63 0.59
CA LEU A 49 -15.80 4.98 0.56
C LEU A 49 -14.92 3.76 0.90
N LEU A 50 -13.97 3.47 0.01
CA LEU A 50 -12.88 2.52 0.25
C LEU A 50 -11.58 3.27 0.50
N ILE A 51 -10.97 3.07 1.67
CA ILE A 51 -9.68 3.65 2.04
C ILE A 51 -8.61 2.55 1.96
N LEU A 52 -7.55 2.77 1.19
CA LEU A 52 -6.39 1.88 1.12
C LEU A 52 -5.19 2.57 1.77
N ALA A 53 -4.79 2.07 2.93
CA ALA A 53 -3.59 2.51 3.65
C ALA A 53 -2.40 1.65 3.24
N ILE A 54 -1.48 2.23 2.47
CA ILE A 54 -0.27 1.57 1.96
C ILE A 54 0.96 2.16 2.64
N SER A 55 1.02 3.48 2.84
CA SER A 55 2.16 4.11 3.50
C SER A 55 2.29 3.76 4.98
N SER A 56 3.52 3.68 5.48
CA SER A 56 3.79 3.55 6.93
C SER A 56 3.01 4.58 7.77
N PRO A 57 3.02 5.89 7.47
CA PRO A 57 2.26 6.87 8.24
C PRO A 57 0.74 6.62 8.23
N SER A 58 0.14 6.22 7.11
CA SER A 58 -1.29 5.92 7.07
C SER A 58 -1.64 4.66 7.88
N LEU A 59 -0.86 3.59 7.70
CA LEU A 59 -1.02 2.35 8.48
C LEU A 59 -0.95 2.61 9.97
N TYR A 60 0.00 3.44 10.40
CA TYR A 60 0.13 3.82 11.80
C TYR A 60 -1.12 4.52 12.35
N VAL A 61 -1.63 5.51 11.61
CA VAL A 61 -2.85 6.25 11.98
C VAL A 61 -4.04 5.31 12.10
N PHE A 62 -4.25 4.42 11.13
CA PHE A 62 -5.39 3.50 11.16
C PHE A 62 -5.23 2.36 12.17
N HIS A 63 -4.00 1.95 12.50
CA HIS A 63 -3.76 0.95 13.52
C HIS A 63 -4.23 1.42 14.91
N GLN A 64 -4.09 2.71 15.21
CA GLN A 64 -4.51 3.29 16.48
C GLN A 64 -6.03 3.49 16.61
N LEU A 65 -6.79 3.34 15.52
CA LEU A 65 -8.24 3.41 15.59
C LEU A 65 -8.84 2.22 16.34
N SER A 66 -9.60 2.51 17.40
CA SER A 66 -10.33 1.50 18.16
C SER A 66 -11.64 1.07 17.49
N SER A 67 -12.23 1.93 16.66
CA SER A 67 -13.55 1.76 16.04
C SER A 67 -13.50 1.03 14.68
N LYS A 68 -12.70 -0.03 14.57
CA LYS A 68 -12.60 -0.86 13.36
C LYS A 68 -12.90 -2.32 13.66
N ILE A 69 -13.64 -2.98 12.78
CA ILE A 69 -13.97 -4.42 12.89
C ILE A 69 -13.30 -5.14 11.72
N LEU A 70 -12.53 -6.19 12.01
CA LEU A 70 -11.89 -7.01 10.99
C LEU A 70 -12.93 -7.90 10.29
N ILE A 71 -13.15 -7.65 9.00
CA ILE A 71 -14.12 -8.39 8.18
C ILE A 71 -13.45 -9.34 7.16
N GLY A 72 -12.15 -9.22 6.94
CA GLY A 72 -11.43 -10.12 6.05
C GLY A 72 -9.96 -9.77 5.87
N SER A 73 -9.30 -10.48 4.96
CA SER A 73 -7.90 -10.29 4.61
C SER A 73 -7.65 -10.71 3.15
N LEU A 74 -6.70 -10.05 2.50
CA LEU A 74 -6.13 -10.45 1.21
C LEU A 74 -4.94 -11.35 1.46
N ILE A 75 -4.96 -12.53 0.86
CA ILE A 75 -3.87 -13.51 0.95
C ILE A 75 -3.02 -13.43 -0.32
N LEU A 76 -1.73 -13.12 -0.12
CA LEU A 76 -0.68 -13.22 -1.14
C LEU A 76 0.13 -14.49 -0.85
N PRO A 77 -0.02 -15.55 -1.65
CA PRO A 77 0.65 -16.83 -1.38
C PRO A 77 2.17 -16.77 -1.27
N GLU A 78 2.78 -15.77 -1.91
CA GLU A 78 4.23 -15.53 -1.89
C GLU A 78 4.73 -14.89 -0.58
N ILE A 79 3.83 -14.42 0.30
CA ILE A 79 4.19 -13.75 1.54
C ILE A 79 4.02 -14.72 2.71
N PRO A 80 5.10 -15.02 3.46
CA PRO A 80 5.00 -15.95 4.58
C PRO A 80 4.21 -15.33 5.73
N PHE A 81 3.45 -16.17 6.44
CA PHE A 81 2.78 -15.79 7.70
C PHE A 81 3.70 -15.90 8.92
N SER A 82 4.95 -16.35 8.74
CA SER A 82 5.92 -16.46 9.84
C SER A 82 6.18 -15.07 10.45
N GLY A 83 6.19 -15.01 11.78
CA GLY A 83 6.40 -13.77 12.52
C GLY A 83 5.15 -12.89 12.69
N ASN A 84 4.02 -13.24 12.07
CA ASN A 84 2.76 -12.52 12.31
C ASN A 84 2.15 -12.90 13.67
N SER A 85 1.56 -11.92 14.34
CA SER A 85 0.79 -12.14 15.56
C SER A 85 -0.61 -12.69 15.28
N ILE A 86 -1.22 -13.27 16.32
CA ILE A 86 -2.60 -13.78 16.26
C ILE A 86 -3.59 -12.61 16.13
N GLU A 87 -3.33 -11.53 16.87
CA GLU A 87 -4.07 -10.27 16.73
C GLU A 87 -3.32 -9.35 15.76
N PRO A 88 -4.01 -8.53 14.95
CA PRO A 88 -3.36 -7.67 13.97
C PRO A 88 -2.41 -6.67 14.65
N SER A 89 -1.12 -6.80 14.39
CA SER A 89 -0.09 -5.87 14.83
C SER A 89 0.42 -4.99 13.68
N LEU A 90 1.12 -3.91 14.01
CA LEU A 90 1.76 -3.06 12.99
C LEU A 90 2.83 -3.82 12.19
N GLY A 91 3.57 -4.72 12.83
CA GLY A 91 4.68 -5.45 12.20
C GLY A 91 4.26 -6.61 11.31
N ASP A 92 2.98 -6.99 11.32
CA ASP A 92 2.50 -8.15 10.56
C ASP A 92 2.60 -7.89 9.05
N LYS A 93 3.12 -8.88 8.32
CA LYS A 93 3.13 -8.90 6.84
C LYS A 93 1.76 -9.34 6.33
N SER A 94 0.73 -8.54 6.60
CA SER A 94 -0.66 -8.85 6.28
C SER A 94 -1.35 -7.77 5.43
N CYS A 95 -2.51 -8.11 4.87
CA CYS A 95 -3.36 -7.17 4.14
C CYS A 95 -4.79 -7.28 4.64
N ASN A 96 -5.11 -6.55 5.71
CA ASN A 96 -6.35 -6.72 6.46
C ASN A 96 -7.45 -5.75 6.00
N ILE A 97 -8.69 -6.24 6.00
CA ILE A 97 -9.88 -5.52 5.56
C ILE A 97 -10.78 -5.29 6.77
N TYR A 98 -11.06 -4.03 7.04
CA TYR A 98 -11.86 -3.59 8.18
C TYR A 98 -13.08 -2.81 7.72
N THR A 99 -14.18 -2.94 8.46
CA THR A 99 -15.28 -1.98 8.42
C THR A 99 -15.09 -0.96 9.53
N LEU A 100 -15.29 0.32 9.21
CA LEU A 100 -15.32 1.37 10.22
C LEU A 100 -16.76 1.54 10.70
N ASN A 101 -16.96 1.60 12.01
CA ASN A 101 -18.27 1.85 12.61
C ASN A 101 -18.59 3.35 12.50
N ASP A 102 -19.04 3.80 11.33
CA ASP A 102 -19.71 5.09 11.18
C ASP A 102 -21.21 4.84 10.99
N ALA A 103 -22.04 5.69 11.59
CA ALA A 103 -23.46 5.41 11.82
C ALA A 103 -24.31 5.41 10.54
N ASP A 104 -23.80 5.93 9.41
CA ASP A 104 -24.58 6.15 8.19
C ASP A 104 -23.86 5.76 6.88
N ASP A 105 -22.52 5.61 6.87
CA ASP A 105 -21.72 5.33 5.66
C ASP A 105 -20.96 4.00 5.75
N SER A 106 -21.08 3.16 4.72
CA SER A 106 -20.34 1.90 4.61
C SER A 106 -18.88 2.17 4.24
N ILE A 107 -18.07 2.59 5.21
CA ILE A 107 -16.63 2.84 4.98
C ILE A 107 -15.84 1.55 5.22
N ILE A 108 -15.07 1.15 4.20
CA ILE A 108 -14.14 0.02 4.30
C ILE A 108 -12.71 0.54 4.27
N LEU A 109 -11.90 0.04 5.19
CA LEU A 109 -10.47 0.29 5.28
C LEU A 109 -9.71 -0.98 4.90
N ILE A 110 -8.75 -0.87 4.00
CA ILE A 110 -7.79 -1.93 3.68
C ILE A 110 -6.41 -1.46 4.11
N SER A 111 -5.80 -2.18 5.04
CA SER A 111 -4.45 -1.93 5.54
C SER A 111 -3.47 -2.87 4.87
N VAL A 112 -2.66 -2.35 3.94
CA VAL A 112 -1.67 -3.13 3.18
C VAL A 112 -0.30 -3.02 3.86
N GLN A 113 -0.05 -3.90 4.83
CA GLN A 113 1.20 -3.91 5.59
C GLN A 113 2.29 -4.73 4.89
N CYS A 114 1.89 -5.77 4.15
CA CYS A 114 2.78 -6.56 3.33
C CYS A 114 3.32 -5.81 2.09
N SER A 115 4.52 -6.16 1.63
CA SER A 115 5.10 -5.61 0.40
C SER A 115 4.52 -6.32 -0.83
N VAL A 116 3.87 -5.57 -1.71
CA VAL A 116 3.30 -6.09 -2.95
C VAL A 116 4.23 -5.75 -4.10
N ALA A 117 4.83 -6.77 -4.71
CA ALA A 117 5.73 -6.60 -5.84
C ALA A 117 5.02 -5.92 -7.03
N ALA A 118 5.78 -5.16 -7.84
CA ALA A 118 5.23 -4.37 -8.93
C ALA A 118 4.49 -5.24 -9.97
N GLU A 119 5.02 -6.43 -10.27
CA GLU A 119 4.44 -7.40 -11.18
C GLU A 119 3.12 -8.02 -10.67
N ARG A 120 2.89 -7.99 -9.35
CA ARG A 120 1.68 -8.50 -8.69
C ARG A 120 0.61 -7.42 -8.49
N SER A 121 1.04 -6.16 -8.47
CA SER A 121 0.20 -5.00 -8.17
C SER A 121 -1.07 -4.92 -9.01
N HIS A 122 -1.00 -5.26 -10.30
CA HIS A 122 -2.17 -5.24 -11.19
C HIS A 122 -3.26 -6.24 -10.78
N ILE A 123 -2.86 -7.49 -10.49
CA ILE A 123 -3.79 -8.54 -10.08
C ILE A 123 -4.39 -8.22 -8.70
N VAL A 124 -3.57 -7.72 -7.77
CA VAL A 124 -4.04 -7.28 -6.46
C VAL A 124 -5.04 -6.13 -6.59
N ALA A 125 -4.74 -5.10 -7.38
CA ALA A 125 -5.66 -3.99 -7.61
C ALA A 125 -6.99 -4.44 -8.22
N LYS A 126 -6.95 -5.41 -9.16
CA LYS A 126 -8.16 -6.01 -9.74
C LYS A 126 -9.02 -6.73 -8.69
N LEU A 127 -8.39 -7.39 -7.73
CA LEU A 127 -9.07 -8.14 -6.68
C LEU A 127 -9.65 -7.20 -5.60
N LEU A 128 -8.91 -6.17 -5.20
CA LEU A 128 -9.36 -5.17 -4.21
C LEU A 128 -10.42 -4.22 -4.77
N ILE A 129 -10.43 -3.97 -6.09
CA ILE A 129 -11.39 -3.11 -6.79
C ILE A 129 -11.93 -3.88 -8.00
N GLY A 130 -12.97 -4.67 -7.74
CA GLY A 130 -13.49 -5.66 -8.66
C GLY A 130 -14.80 -6.27 -8.19
N ASP A 131 -14.98 -7.56 -8.43
CA ASP A 131 -16.29 -8.19 -8.31
C ASP A 131 -16.76 -8.33 -6.85
N GLN A 132 -15.84 -8.54 -5.90
CA GLN A 132 -16.17 -8.74 -4.49
C GLN A 132 -16.28 -7.44 -3.70
N ILE A 133 -15.55 -6.39 -4.11
CA ILE A 133 -15.54 -5.07 -3.48
C ILE A 133 -15.74 -4.03 -4.59
N ILE A 134 -16.93 -3.41 -4.59
CA ILE A 134 -17.36 -2.44 -5.59
C ILE A 134 -17.58 -1.10 -4.88
N PRO A 135 -16.53 -0.27 -4.76
CA PRO A 135 -16.64 1.02 -4.09
C PRO A 135 -17.23 2.11 -4.99
N ASP A 136 -17.99 3.03 -4.39
CA ASP A 136 -18.44 4.24 -5.10
C ASP A 136 -17.29 5.25 -5.23
N ARG A 137 -16.42 5.31 -4.22
CA ARG A 137 -15.26 6.20 -4.15
C ARG A 137 -14.08 5.53 -3.46
N VAL A 138 -12.86 5.84 -3.90
CA VAL A 138 -11.62 5.25 -3.39
C VAL A 138 -10.62 6.33 -2.97
N LEU A 139 -10.06 6.20 -1.78
CA LEU A 139 -8.91 6.94 -1.29
C LEU A 139 -7.71 6.00 -1.14
N ILE A 140 -6.59 6.34 -1.75
CA ILE A 140 -5.33 5.60 -1.63
C ILE A 140 -4.34 6.50 -0.90
N LEU A 141 -3.71 5.99 0.16
CA LEU A 141 -2.72 6.70 0.96
C LEU A 141 -1.39 5.99 0.82
N ASP A 142 -0.47 6.65 0.14
CA ASP A 142 0.88 6.14 -0.10
C ASP A 142 1.94 7.19 0.25
N SER A 143 3.21 6.82 0.19
CA SER A 143 4.34 7.72 0.40
C SER A 143 5.09 7.95 -0.91
N VAL A 144 5.64 9.15 -1.06
CA VAL A 144 6.50 9.45 -2.20
C VAL A 144 7.84 8.76 -2.00
N GLN A 145 8.24 7.94 -2.95
CA GLN A 145 9.63 7.45 -2.99
C GLN A 145 10.54 8.55 -3.53
N SER A 146 11.61 8.85 -2.81
CA SER A 146 12.55 9.93 -3.18
C SER A 146 13.09 9.80 -4.62
N GLN A 147 13.34 8.57 -5.06
CA GLN A 147 13.81 8.22 -6.40
C GLN A 147 12.82 8.54 -7.53
N ASN A 148 11.52 8.58 -7.21
CA ASN A 148 10.44 8.77 -8.18
C ASN A 148 9.96 10.23 -8.24
N PHE A 149 10.48 11.11 -7.38
CA PHE A 149 10.10 12.52 -7.34
C PHE A 149 11.10 13.40 -8.09
N ARG A 150 10.58 14.15 -9.06
CA ARG A 150 11.37 15.11 -9.82
C ARG A 150 11.31 16.48 -9.15
N GLY A 151 12.27 16.75 -8.27
CA GLY A 151 12.38 18.02 -7.58
C GLY A 151 13.33 17.94 -6.39
N LYS A 152 13.24 18.92 -5.49
CA LYS A 152 13.90 18.86 -4.18
C LYS A 152 12.86 18.50 -3.13
N LEU A 153 13.06 17.38 -2.47
CA LEU A 153 12.32 16.99 -1.28
C LEU A 153 13.28 17.05 -0.11
N SER A 154 13.13 18.06 0.74
CA SER A 154 13.87 18.11 1.99
C SER A 154 13.29 17.07 2.96
N PRO A 155 14.11 16.26 3.66
CA PRO A 155 13.59 15.37 4.69
C PRO A 155 13.02 16.13 5.91
N ASP A 156 13.39 17.40 6.08
CA ASP A 156 12.92 18.25 7.19
C ASP A 156 11.54 18.87 6.93
N GLU A 157 11.07 18.83 5.68
CA GLU A 157 9.81 19.42 5.25
C GLU A 157 8.77 18.33 4.99
N THR A 158 7.55 18.54 5.46
CA THR A 158 6.44 17.62 5.22
C THR A 158 5.56 18.12 4.09
N TYR A 159 5.29 17.22 3.14
CA TYR A 159 4.43 17.52 2.00
C TYR A 159 3.36 16.44 1.83
N SER A 160 2.23 16.86 1.28
CA SER A 160 1.19 15.97 0.78
C SER A 160 0.81 16.44 -0.61
N PHE A 161 0.74 15.52 -1.56
CA PHE A 161 0.28 15.79 -2.90
C PHE A 161 -0.85 14.85 -3.28
N LYS A 162 -1.65 15.24 -4.25
CA LYS A 162 -2.75 14.41 -4.76
C LYS A 162 -2.68 14.12 -6.26
N LEU A 163 -3.20 12.95 -6.63
CA LEU A 163 -3.54 12.53 -7.98
C LEU A 163 -4.98 12.04 -7.99
N GLU A 164 -5.74 12.42 -9.01
CA GLU A 164 -7.18 12.13 -9.06
C GLU A 164 -7.57 11.53 -10.41
N THR A 165 -8.53 10.61 -10.39
CA THR A 165 -9.17 10.12 -11.62
C THR A 165 -9.94 11.24 -12.32
N ALA A 166 -10.23 11.05 -13.60
CA ALA A 166 -11.02 12.02 -14.36
C ALA A 166 -12.46 12.16 -13.82
N SER A 167 -13.02 11.08 -13.26
CA SER A 167 -14.35 11.06 -12.63
C SER A 167 -14.39 11.87 -11.33
N GLU A 168 -13.34 11.80 -10.51
CA GLU A 168 -13.22 12.62 -9.28
C GLU A 168 -13.03 14.10 -9.63
N ARG A 169 -12.18 14.41 -10.61
CA ARG A 169 -11.94 15.79 -11.08
C ARG A 169 -13.17 16.49 -11.65
N LYS A 170 -14.12 15.73 -12.20
CA LYS A 170 -15.39 16.27 -12.72
C LYS A 170 -16.37 16.66 -11.61
N GLY A 171 -16.11 16.28 -10.35
CA GLY A 171 -16.90 16.73 -9.22
C GLY A 171 -16.86 18.26 -9.09
N LEU A 172 -18.02 18.90 -8.88
CA LEU A 172 -18.06 20.30 -8.45
C LEU A 172 -17.28 20.43 -7.14
N GLY A 173 -16.44 21.46 -7.00
CA GLY A 173 -15.33 21.52 -6.04
C GLY A 173 -15.63 21.10 -4.59
N ASP A 174 -16.88 21.24 -4.12
CA ASP A 174 -17.26 20.79 -2.78
C ASP A 174 -17.37 19.27 -2.59
N SER A 175 -17.46 18.52 -3.68
CA SER A 175 -17.58 17.07 -3.71
C SER A 175 -16.25 16.34 -3.82
N THR A 176 -15.11 17.04 -3.95
CA THR A 176 -13.78 16.43 -4.00
C THR A 176 -13.35 15.93 -2.63
N LEU A 177 -12.78 14.73 -2.57
CA LEU A 177 -12.43 14.08 -1.32
C LEU A 177 -11.32 14.81 -0.54
N LEU A 178 -10.31 15.34 -1.23
CA LEU A 178 -9.18 16.04 -0.61
C LEU A 178 -9.09 17.50 -1.08
N LYS A 179 -9.55 18.40 -0.21
CA LYS A 179 -9.51 19.86 -0.44
C LYS A 179 -8.21 20.46 0.12
N GLY A 180 -7.66 21.44 -0.61
CA GLY A 180 -6.49 22.22 -0.17
C GLY A 180 -5.15 21.46 -0.22
N ILE A 181 -5.09 20.34 -0.95
CA ILE A 181 -3.85 19.61 -1.24
C ILE A 181 -3.43 19.91 -2.68
N ASP A 182 -2.14 20.17 -2.88
CA ASP A 182 -1.58 20.45 -4.20
C ASP A 182 -1.52 19.18 -5.06
N TYR A 183 -1.65 19.37 -6.38
CA TYR A 183 -1.49 18.25 -7.32
C TYR A 183 -0.03 17.79 -7.37
N PHE A 184 0.16 16.48 -7.55
CA PHE A 184 1.48 15.89 -7.69
C PHE A 184 2.24 16.51 -8.87
N PRO A 185 3.50 16.93 -8.68
CA PRO A 185 4.20 17.75 -9.65
C PRO A 185 4.49 16.98 -10.93
N SER A 186 4.40 17.69 -12.05
CA SER A 186 4.67 17.14 -13.38
C SER A 186 6.11 16.62 -13.48
N GLY A 187 6.26 15.45 -14.11
CA GLY A 187 7.56 14.80 -14.30
C GLY A 187 8.00 13.92 -13.13
N SER A 188 7.23 13.86 -12.04
CA SER A 188 7.35 12.83 -11.00
C SER A 188 6.46 11.63 -11.35
N VAL A 189 6.81 10.46 -10.83
CA VAL A 189 6.11 9.20 -11.11
C VAL A 189 5.61 8.60 -9.78
N VAL A 190 4.47 7.93 -9.85
CA VAL A 190 4.04 6.98 -8.82
C VAL A 190 3.94 5.62 -9.48
N ASP A 191 4.49 4.59 -8.85
CA ASP A 191 4.53 3.22 -9.32
C ASP A 191 3.89 2.24 -8.30
N GLY A 192 4.08 0.95 -8.53
CA GLY A 192 3.62 -0.12 -7.63
C GLY A 192 2.10 -0.21 -7.46
N LEU A 193 1.69 -0.61 -6.26
CA LEU A 193 0.29 -0.92 -5.95
C LEU A 193 -0.60 0.32 -6.01
N ALA A 194 -0.14 1.47 -5.49
CA ALA A 194 -0.92 2.70 -5.49
C ALA A 194 -1.26 3.16 -6.92
N ALA A 195 -0.28 3.10 -7.83
CA ALA A 195 -0.50 3.40 -9.24
C ALA A 195 -1.48 2.42 -9.90
N ALA A 196 -1.34 1.12 -9.61
CA ALA A 196 -2.23 0.09 -10.14
C ALA A 196 -3.69 0.27 -9.66
N LEU A 197 -3.89 0.61 -8.39
CA LEU A 197 -5.21 0.89 -7.81
C LEU A 197 -5.86 2.13 -8.43
N LEU A 198 -5.11 3.23 -8.57
CA LEU A 198 -5.64 4.45 -9.19
C LEU A 198 -5.95 4.22 -10.68
N GLY A 199 -5.09 3.49 -11.40
CA GLY A 199 -5.33 3.07 -12.77
C GLY A 199 -6.58 2.20 -12.90
N ARG A 200 -6.80 1.26 -11.98
CA ARG A 200 -8.01 0.45 -11.92
C ARG A 200 -9.27 1.30 -11.71
N CYS A 201 -9.22 2.29 -10.82
CA CYS A 201 -10.31 3.23 -10.63
C CYS A 201 -10.63 3.99 -11.92
N GLN A 202 -9.59 4.49 -12.60
CA GLN A 202 -9.73 5.23 -13.86
C GLN A 202 -10.37 4.36 -14.97
N MET A 203 -9.95 3.10 -15.11
CA MET A 203 -10.49 2.18 -16.12
C MET A 203 -11.97 1.84 -15.86
N ASN A 204 -12.37 1.76 -14.59
CA ASN A 204 -13.73 1.42 -14.19
C ASN A 204 -14.63 2.66 -14.00
N ASN A 205 -14.14 3.86 -14.31
CA ASN A 205 -14.83 5.13 -14.07
C ASN A 205 -15.25 5.34 -12.59
N ILE A 206 -14.49 4.77 -11.66
CA ILE A 206 -14.67 4.95 -10.21
C ILE A 206 -13.96 6.24 -9.77
N LYS A 207 -14.57 6.97 -8.85
CA LYS A 207 -13.99 8.18 -8.25
C LYS A 207 -12.81 7.79 -7.38
N GLY A 208 -11.59 8.11 -7.80
CA GLY A 208 -10.36 7.71 -7.11
C GLY A 208 -9.48 8.91 -6.82
N THR A 209 -8.98 8.99 -5.58
CA THR A 209 -7.96 9.95 -5.15
C THR A 209 -6.79 9.20 -4.55
N LEU A 210 -5.59 9.46 -5.04
CA LEU A 210 -4.33 9.03 -4.45
C LEU A 210 -3.69 10.22 -3.76
N CYS A 211 -3.41 10.10 -2.47
CA CYS A 211 -2.65 11.05 -1.68
C CYS A 211 -1.30 10.44 -1.36
N VAL A 212 -0.24 11.14 -1.75
CA VAL A 212 1.14 10.75 -1.48
C VAL A 212 1.76 11.71 -0.47
N SER A 213 2.31 11.17 0.62
CA SER A 213 2.96 11.95 1.67
C SER A 213 4.49 11.86 1.60
N TRP A 214 5.16 12.91 2.07
CA TRP A 214 6.60 12.98 2.23
C TRP A 214 6.96 13.63 3.57
N PRO A 215 8.03 13.19 4.26
CA PRO A 215 8.85 12.01 3.99
C PRO A 215 8.10 10.68 4.11
N GLU A 216 8.76 9.59 3.70
CA GLU A 216 8.20 8.24 3.83
C GLU A 216 7.91 7.89 5.30
N PHE A 217 8.70 8.47 6.21
CA PHE A 217 8.62 8.27 7.65
C PHE A 217 8.68 9.58 8.42
N GLY A 218 7.94 9.64 9.52
CA GLY A 218 8.19 10.58 10.60
C GLY A 218 6.90 10.98 11.33
N GLY A 219 7.02 11.36 12.60
CA GLY A 219 5.88 11.81 13.40
C GLY A 219 5.17 13.05 12.83
N ALA A 220 5.92 13.92 12.14
CA ALA A 220 5.36 15.08 11.45
C ALA A 220 4.45 14.67 10.28
N VAL A 221 4.82 13.63 9.53
CA VAL A 221 4.03 13.10 8.40
C VAL A 221 2.81 12.34 8.90
N VAL A 222 2.95 11.57 10.00
CA VAL A 222 1.82 10.95 10.70
C VAL A 222 0.79 12.01 11.11
N SER A 223 1.26 13.13 11.67
CA SER A 223 0.40 14.26 12.07
C SER A 223 -0.26 14.93 10.86
N LEU A 224 0.46 15.09 9.76
CA LEU A 224 -0.07 15.60 8.50
C LEU A 224 -1.19 14.70 7.97
N VAL A 225 -0.93 13.40 7.78
CA VAL A 225 -1.91 12.43 7.28
C VAL A 225 -3.14 12.37 8.19
N LYS A 226 -2.94 12.36 9.51
CA LYS A 226 -4.05 12.45 10.48
C LYS A 226 -4.89 13.70 10.26
N SER A 227 -4.26 14.87 10.17
CA SER A 227 -4.98 16.13 10.00
C SER A 227 -5.80 16.17 8.70
N LEU A 228 -5.26 15.58 7.62
CA LEU A 228 -5.95 15.46 6.34
C LEU A 228 -7.17 14.54 6.44
N LEU A 229 -7.03 13.40 7.13
CA LEU A 229 -8.14 12.47 7.36
C LEU A 229 -9.23 13.12 8.21
N GLN A 230 -8.88 13.74 9.35
CA GLN A 230 -9.85 14.41 10.23
C GLN A 230 -10.56 15.56 9.54
N ARG A 231 -9.86 16.33 8.70
CA ARG A 231 -10.46 17.51 8.07
C ARG A 231 -11.39 17.16 6.90
N ASN A 232 -11.00 16.18 6.10
CA ASN A 232 -11.61 15.98 4.78
C ASN A 232 -12.36 14.66 4.61
N VAL A 233 -12.00 13.61 5.37
CA VAL A 233 -12.44 12.23 5.08
C VAL A 233 -13.29 11.65 6.21
N LEU A 234 -12.80 11.74 7.45
CA LEU A 234 -13.40 11.12 8.64
C LEU A 234 -13.52 12.15 9.78
N PRO A 235 -14.36 13.21 9.63
CA PRO A 235 -14.48 14.27 10.63
C PRO A 235 -15.15 13.81 11.94
N SER A 236 -15.96 12.75 11.88
CA SER A 236 -16.67 12.15 13.02
C SER A 236 -15.79 11.21 13.86
N LEU A 237 -14.64 10.76 13.32
CA LEU A 237 -13.83 9.72 13.94
C LEU A 237 -12.76 10.31 14.85
N ASP A 238 -12.76 9.89 16.12
CA ASP A 238 -11.71 10.29 17.05
C ASP A 238 -10.40 9.54 16.75
N LEU A 239 -9.54 10.19 15.97
CA LEU A 239 -8.19 9.74 15.66
C LEU A 239 -7.21 10.10 16.78
N SER A 240 -7.52 9.81 18.05
CA SER A 240 -6.64 10.11 19.18
C SER A 240 -5.32 9.34 19.07
N ILE A 241 -4.20 10.05 18.85
CA ILE A 241 -2.85 9.46 18.84
C ILE A 241 -2.27 9.71 20.23
N ASN A 242 -2.02 8.64 21.00
CA ASN A 242 -1.38 8.77 22.30
C ASN A 242 0.09 9.18 22.11
N GLY A 243 0.54 10.17 22.88
CA GLY A 243 1.82 10.88 22.68
C GLY A 243 3.11 10.04 22.82
N ASP A 244 3.04 8.77 23.20
CA ASP A 244 4.19 7.84 23.24
C ASP A 244 4.49 7.20 21.86
N ALA A 245 3.68 7.58 20.86
CA ALA A 245 3.67 7.09 19.49
C ALA A 245 5.00 7.20 18.71
N GLY A 246 5.86 8.17 19.05
CA GLY A 246 7.06 8.47 18.28
C GLY A 246 8.09 7.33 18.28
N ASN A 247 8.23 6.60 19.38
CA ASN A 247 9.20 5.51 19.51
C ASN A 247 8.72 4.21 18.85
N GLU A 248 7.43 3.87 19.03
CA GLU A 248 6.81 2.70 18.37
C GLU A 248 6.77 2.85 16.86
N TYR A 249 6.41 4.04 16.37
CA TYR A 249 6.38 4.33 14.94
C TYR A 249 7.78 4.27 14.30
N SER A 250 8.81 4.76 14.99
CA SER A 250 10.20 4.73 14.49
C SER A 250 10.70 3.30 14.32
N ARG A 251 10.36 2.37 15.23
CA ARG A 251 10.68 0.95 15.10
C ARG A 251 9.94 0.29 13.95
N PHE A 252 8.64 0.55 13.82
CA PHE A 252 7.81 -0.01 12.75
C PHE A 252 8.29 0.43 11.35
N SER A 253 8.65 1.70 11.21
CA SER A 253 9.12 2.30 9.97
C SER A 253 10.34 1.58 9.39
N TRP A 254 11.24 1.09 10.25
CA TRP A 254 12.45 0.38 9.81
C TRP A 254 12.17 -1.05 9.32
N THR A 255 11.15 -1.70 9.86
CA THR A 255 10.84 -3.11 9.58
C THR A 255 10.11 -3.31 8.25
N LYS A 256 9.29 -2.34 7.83
CA LYS A 256 8.52 -2.46 6.57
C LYS A 256 9.39 -2.37 5.31
N ASP A 257 10.46 -1.60 5.37
CA ASP A 257 11.24 -1.19 4.19
C ASP A 257 12.48 -2.05 3.91
N HIS A 258 12.63 -3.19 4.58
CA HIS A 258 13.64 -4.17 4.17
C HIS A 258 13.15 -4.86 2.89
N PRO A 259 13.70 -4.55 1.70
CA PRO A 259 13.10 -4.97 0.43
C PRO A 259 13.32 -6.46 0.15
N PHE A 260 14.12 -7.15 0.98
CA PHE A 260 14.43 -8.56 0.85
C PHE A 260 14.75 -9.12 2.24
N ASP A 261 13.77 -9.74 2.91
CA ASP A 261 14.11 -10.89 3.75
C ASP A 261 14.47 -12.02 2.79
N SER A 262 15.73 -12.02 2.35
CA SER A 262 16.36 -13.17 1.73
C SER A 262 16.54 -14.25 2.80
N GLU A 263 15.44 -14.80 3.33
CA GLU A 263 15.47 -16.14 3.90
C GLU A 263 15.54 -17.11 2.72
N LEU A 264 16.75 -17.19 2.17
CA LEU A 264 17.22 -18.33 1.41
C LEU A 264 16.83 -19.59 2.17
N TYR A 265 16.06 -20.46 1.50
CA TYR A 265 15.95 -21.90 1.76
C TYR A 265 16.38 -22.38 3.16
N THR A 266 15.40 -22.72 3.99
CA THR A 266 15.53 -23.86 4.92
C THR A 266 14.30 -24.73 4.84
#